data_AF-A0A7W0GPR1-F1
#
_entry.id   AF-A0A7W0GPR1-F1
#
_cell.length_a   1.000
_cell.length_b   1.000
_cell.length_c   1.000
_cell.angle_alpha   90.00
_cell.angle_beta   90.00
_cell.angle_gamma   90.00
#
_symmetry.space_group_name_H-M   'P 1'
#
loop_
_entity.id
_entity.type
_entity.pdbx_description
1 polymer ?
#
loop_
_entity_poly.entity_id
_entity_poly.type
_entity_poly.pdbx_seq_one_letter_code
_entity_poly.pdbx_strand_id
1 'polypeptide(L)'
;MAEVSPDAQWSGEGINGNNLTTARLAASMSSFQPVSFTGKVSGSVAAYLGGCTIWYSINFPDGPRCFGGLFEIVAPHGMSLPLARRGDSGVWIVDQILSTRSWNGMLISAVPDGDRAYCCFAQDILEVCQGWFPEGVSFIP
;
A
#
# COMPACT_ATOMS: atom_id res chain seq x y z
N MET A 1 16.90 12.65 2.67
CA MET A 1 16.14 13.83 2.22
C MET A 1 15.54 13.45 0.88
N ALA A 2 14.22 13.28 0.78
CA ALA A 2 13.56 13.00 -0.49
C ALA A 2 13.17 14.35 -1.09
N GLU A 3 13.77 14.70 -2.23
CA GLU A 3 13.33 15.83 -3.03
C GLU A 3 12.15 15.38 -3.89
N VAL A 4 11.00 16.02 -3.70
CA VAL A 4 9.87 15.93 -4.62
C VAL A 4 10.15 16.92 -5.74
N SER A 5 10.44 16.42 -6.94
CA SER A 5 10.53 17.28 -8.12
C SER A 5 9.13 17.83 -8.44
N PRO A 6 8.97 19.16 -8.60
CA PRO A 6 7.69 19.78 -8.92
C PRO A 6 7.15 19.43 -10.32
N ASP A 7 7.94 18.74 -11.16
CA ASP A 7 7.62 18.48 -12.56
C ASP A 7 7.26 17.02 -12.87
N ALA A 8 7.00 16.19 -11.85
CA ALA A 8 6.52 14.83 -12.06
C ALA A 8 5.03 14.84 -12.47
N GLN A 9 4.75 15.21 -13.73
CA GLN A 9 3.44 15.02 -14.33
C GLN A 9 3.17 13.51 -14.48
N TRP A 10 2.10 13.06 -13.85
CA TRP A 10 1.54 11.73 -14.03
C TRP A 10 1.13 11.56 -15.51
N SER A 11 1.90 10.80 -16.28
CA SER A 11 1.52 10.38 -17.62
C SER A 11 0.42 9.32 -17.49
N GLY A 12 -0.85 9.76 -17.54
CA GLY A 12 -2.05 8.95 -17.34
C GLY A 12 -2.30 7.82 -18.37
N GLU A 13 -1.26 7.20 -18.91
CA GLU A 13 -1.36 6.02 -19.76
C GLU A 13 -0.91 4.79 -18.97
N GLY A 14 -1.88 4.00 -18.46
CA GLY A 14 -1.54 2.69 -17.89
C GLY A 14 -2.58 1.97 -17.05
N ILE A 15 -3.74 2.57 -16.74
CA ILE A 15 -4.78 1.89 -15.97
C ILE A 15 -6.11 2.00 -16.71
N ASN A 16 -6.44 0.97 -17.50
CA ASN A 16 -7.78 0.77 -18.05
C ASN A 16 -8.79 0.74 -16.88
N GLY A 17 -9.56 1.83 -16.72
CA GLY A 17 -10.43 2.12 -15.58
C GLY A 17 -11.71 1.29 -15.47
N ASN A 18 -11.74 0.05 -15.96
CA ASN A 18 -12.98 -0.74 -16.04
C ASN A 18 -13.05 -1.94 -15.08
N ASN A 19 -12.04 -2.20 -14.23
CA ASN A 19 -12.03 -3.35 -13.30
C ASN A 19 -11.52 -3.03 -11.88
N LEU A 20 -11.49 -1.75 -11.48
CA LEU A 20 -11.09 -1.33 -10.12
C LEU A 20 -12.33 -0.90 -9.37
N THR A 21 -12.82 -1.75 -8.47
CA THR A 21 -14.21 -1.60 -8.01
C THR A 21 -14.33 -0.83 -6.70
N THR A 22 -13.41 -0.98 -5.73
CA THR A 22 -13.45 -0.18 -4.48
C THR A 22 -12.13 -0.19 -3.70
N ALA A 23 -11.86 0.85 -2.91
CA ALA A 23 -10.99 0.71 -1.75
C ALA A 23 -11.61 -0.19 -0.68
N ARG A 24 -10.80 -1.06 -0.10
CA ARG A 24 -11.26 -2.03 0.88
C ARG A 24 -11.34 -1.39 2.26
N LEU A 25 -12.46 -1.61 2.95
CA LEU A 25 -12.63 -1.17 4.33
C LEU A 25 -11.66 -1.93 5.22
N ALA A 26 -10.97 -1.23 6.12
CA ALA A 26 -10.00 -1.83 7.05
C ALA A 26 -10.62 -2.99 7.85
N ALA A 27 -11.87 -2.83 8.29
CA ALA A 27 -12.61 -3.85 9.03
C ALA A 27 -12.94 -5.13 8.24
N SER A 28 -12.83 -5.10 6.91
CA SER A 28 -13.10 -6.24 6.02
C SER A 28 -11.85 -7.01 5.62
N MET A 29 -10.67 -6.54 6.04
CA MET A 29 -9.38 -7.17 5.76
C MET A 29 -9.12 -8.27 6.79
N SER A 30 -8.63 -9.41 6.32
CA SER A 30 -8.31 -10.55 7.18
C SER A 30 -6.87 -11.01 6.98
N SER A 31 -6.25 -11.47 8.06
CA SER A 31 -4.92 -12.07 8.00
C SER A 31 -4.90 -13.28 7.06
N PHE A 32 -3.75 -13.53 6.44
CA PHE A 32 -3.50 -14.55 5.42
C PHE A 32 -4.26 -14.36 4.11
N GLN A 33 -4.93 -13.22 3.91
CA GLN A 33 -5.50 -12.91 2.61
C GLN A 33 -4.40 -12.64 1.58
N PRO A 34 -4.45 -13.25 0.38
CA PRO A 34 -3.49 -12.98 -0.69
C PRO A 34 -3.59 -11.52 -1.17
N VAL A 35 -2.44 -10.89 -1.30
CA VAL A 35 -2.30 -9.54 -1.87
C VAL A 35 -1.08 -9.50 -2.79
N SER A 36 -0.98 -8.43 -3.57
CA SER A 36 0.16 -8.20 -4.45
C SER A 36 0.41 -6.71 -4.61
N PHE A 37 1.61 -6.38 -5.07
CA PHE A 37 1.96 -5.04 -5.49
C PHE A 37 3.01 -5.08 -6.60
N THR A 38 3.18 -3.98 -7.31
CA THR A 38 4.25 -3.81 -8.31
C THR A 38 5.17 -2.68 -7.87
N GLY A 39 6.32 -3.05 -7.32
CA GLY A 39 7.40 -2.15 -6.90
C GLY A 39 8.20 -1.62 -8.08
N LYS A 40 8.73 -0.39 -7.97
CA LYS A 40 9.69 0.16 -8.93
C LYS A 40 10.98 -0.68 -8.99
N VAL A 41 11.43 -1.17 -7.84
CA VAL A 41 12.70 -1.91 -7.67
C VAL A 41 12.45 -3.40 -7.49
N SER A 42 11.38 -3.78 -6.80
CA SER A 42 11.07 -5.20 -6.55
C SER A 42 10.25 -5.86 -7.67
N GLY A 43 9.69 -5.08 -8.61
CA GLY A 43 8.82 -5.61 -9.65
C GLY A 43 7.50 -6.14 -9.07
N SER A 44 6.89 -7.12 -9.72
CA SER A 44 5.64 -7.74 -9.24
C SER A 44 5.92 -8.70 -8.08
N VAL A 45 5.31 -8.43 -6.93
CA VAL A 45 5.49 -9.18 -5.68
C VAL A 45 4.15 -9.71 -5.20
N ALA A 46 4.12 -10.99 -4.85
CA ALA A 46 3.01 -11.63 -4.15
C ALA A 46 3.28 -11.67 -2.64
N ALA A 47 2.25 -11.40 -1.85
CA ALA A 47 2.32 -11.31 -0.40
C ALA A 47 1.01 -11.80 0.24
N TYR A 48 1.00 -11.84 1.57
CA TYR A 48 -0.22 -12.07 2.36
C TYR A 48 -0.41 -10.95 3.36
N LEU A 49 -1.66 -10.61 3.69
CA LEU A 49 -1.94 -9.76 4.84
C LEU A 49 -1.46 -10.46 6.12
N GLY A 50 -0.72 -9.76 6.97
CA GLY A 50 -0.36 -10.21 8.31
C GLY A 50 -1.32 -9.63 9.36
N GLY A 51 -0.78 -9.02 10.41
CA GLY A 51 -1.55 -8.23 11.36
C GLY A 51 -2.22 -7.00 10.75
N CYS A 52 -3.47 -6.76 11.11
CA CYS A 52 -4.22 -5.56 10.78
C CYS A 52 -4.37 -4.67 12.02
N THR A 53 -4.42 -3.35 11.82
CA THR A 53 -4.61 -2.35 12.89
C THR A 53 -3.47 -2.36 13.92
N ILE A 54 -2.25 -2.32 13.41
CA ILE A 54 -1.05 -2.32 14.25
C ILE A 54 -0.66 -0.87 14.58
N TRP A 55 -0.22 -0.69 15.83
CA TRP A 55 0.49 0.51 16.27
C TRP A 55 1.99 0.24 16.18
N TYR A 56 2.72 1.02 15.39
CA TYR A 56 4.16 0.87 15.24
C TYR A 56 4.89 2.18 15.53
N SER A 57 5.98 2.07 16.30
CA SER A 57 6.98 3.11 16.36
C SER A 57 8.01 2.86 15.25
N ILE A 58 8.10 3.76 14.29
CA ILE A 58 9.10 3.74 13.22
C ILE A 58 10.18 4.77 13.57
N ASN A 59 11.44 4.34 13.56
CA ASN A 59 12.58 5.20 13.85
C ASN A 59 12.97 5.99 12.59
N PHE A 60 12.85 7.31 12.65
CA PHE A 60 13.37 8.23 11.63
C PHE A 60 14.65 8.91 12.12
N PRO A 61 15.46 9.51 11.21
CA PRO A 61 16.68 10.22 11.59
C PRO A 61 16.48 11.35 12.61
N ASP A 62 15.28 11.95 12.65
CA ASP A 62 14.89 13.03 13.57
C ASP A 62 14.17 12.52 14.84
N GLY A 63 13.96 11.22 14.96
CA GLY A 63 13.36 10.59 16.15
C GLY A 63 12.32 9.51 15.83
N PRO A 64 11.90 8.73 16.83
CA PRO A 64 10.82 7.75 16.67
C PRO A 64 9.48 8.47 16.45
N ARG A 65 8.67 7.93 15.54
CA ARG A 65 7.30 8.38 15.30
C ARG A 65 6.35 7.20 15.42
N CYS A 66 5.23 7.40 16.12
CA CYS A 66 4.19 6.41 16.27
C CYS A 66 3.16 6.56 15.15
N PHE A 67 2.85 5.46 14.50
CA PHE A 67 1.80 5.34 13.49
C PHE A 67 0.76 4.37 14.01
N GLY A 68 -0.49 4.79 13.97
CA GLY A 68 -1.66 3.92 14.11
C GLY A 68 -2.30 3.68 12.75
N GLY A 69 -3.24 2.73 12.68
CA GLY A 69 -3.94 2.46 11.43
C GLY A 69 -3.04 1.85 10.35
N LEU A 70 -2.05 1.05 10.76
CA LEU A 70 -1.23 0.30 9.81
C LEU A 70 -1.70 -1.14 9.71
N PHE A 71 -1.44 -1.76 8.58
CA PHE A 71 -1.42 -3.21 8.45
C PHE A 71 -0.06 -3.64 7.92
N GLU A 72 0.30 -4.90 8.15
CA GLU A 72 1.50 -5.48 7.57
C GLU A 72 1.15 -6.45 6.44
N ILE A 73 2.10 -6.58 5.51
CA ILE A 73 2.14 -7.67 4.53
C ILE A 73 3.37 -8.53 4.79
N VAL A 74 3.22 -9.82 4.59
CA VAL A 74 4.25 -10.84 4.83
C VAL A 74 4.56 -11.61 3.56
N ALA A 75 5.82 -11.99 3.38
CA ALA A 75 6.24 -12.85 2.30
C ALA A 75 5.62 -14.26 2.42
N PRO A 76 5.26 -14.90 1.29
CA PRO A 76 4.97 -16.32 1.24
C PRO A 76 6.05 -17.15 1.94
N HIS A 77 5.61 -18.17 2.68
CA HIS A 77 6.52 -19.06 3.41
C HIS A 77 7.59 -19.65 2.48
N GLY A 78 8.85 -19.61 2.93
CA GLY A 78 9.99 -20.15 2.18
C GLY A 78 10.66 -19.16 1.22
N MET A 79 10.20 -17.91 1.12
CA MET A 79 10.94 -16.87 0.39
C MET A 79 11.97 -16.19 1.30
N SER A 80 13.23 -16.20 0.87
CA SER A 80 14.37 -15.56 1.57
C SER A 80 14.73 -14.18 1.01
N LEU A 81 13.95 -13.65 0.06
CA LEU A 81 14.22 -12.36 -0.55
C LEU A 81 13.50 -11.24 0.21
N PRO A 82 14.09 -10.02 0.24
CA PRO A 82 13.43 -8.87 0.82
C PRO A 82 12.07 -8.64 0.15
N LEU A 83 11.01 -8.52 0.95
CA LEU A 83 9.65 -8.38 0.41
C LEU A 83 9.50 -7.12 -0.43
N ALA A 84 10.10 -6.01 0.03
CA ALA A 84 10.16 -4.74 -0.69
C ALA A 84 11.51 -4.07 -0.47
N ARG A 85 11.89 -3.17 -1.38
CA ARG A 85 13.19 -2.51 -1.42
C ARG A 85 13.05 -1.00 -1.33
N ARG A 86 14.15 -0.35 -0.96
CA ARG A 86 14.23 1.12 -0.98
C ARG A 86 13.91 1.64 -2.38
N GLY A 87 12.86 2.44 -2.50
CA GLY A 87 12.33 2.94 -3.77
C GLY A 87 10.96 2.39 -4.14
N ASP A 88 10.44 1.39 -3.40
CA ASP A 88 9.08 0.86 -3.59
C ASP A 88 8.02 1.60 -2.77
N SER A 89 8.39 2.47 -1.82
CA SER A 89 7.42 3.26 -1.04
C SER A 89 6.45 4.03 -1.94
N GLY A 90 5.17 4.04 -1.58
CA GLY A 90 4.10 4.68 -2.35
C GLY A 90 3.36 3.75 -3.31
N VAL A 91 3.80 2.49 -3.47
CA VAL A 91 3.06 1.54 -4.30
C VAL A 91 1.81 1.02 -3.62
N TRP A 92 0.79 0.79 -4.42
CA TRP A 92 -0.48 0.28 -3.97
C TRP A 92 -0.46 -1.23 -3.73
N ILE A 93 -1.06 -1.64 -2.63
CA ILE A 93 -1.32 -3.03 -2.27
C ILE A 93 -2.72 -3.39 -2.74
N VAL A 94 -2.81 -4.38 -3.62
CA VAL A 94 -4.07 -4.83 -4.22
C VAL A 94 -4.33 -6.29 -3.92
N ASP A 95 -5.59 -6.63 -3.72
CA ASP A 95 -6.07 -8.00 -3.72
C ASP A 95 -6.94 -8.21 -4.96
N GLN A 96 -7.05 -9.47 -5.34
CA GLN A 96 -7.93 -9.88 -6.41
C GLN A 96 -8.76 -11.07 -5.93
N ILE A 97 -10.07 -10.84 -5.78
CA ILE A 97 -11.04 -11.88 -5.45
C ILE A 97 -11.86 -12.11 -6.72
N LEU A 98 -11.68 -13.29 -7.33
CA LEU A 98 -12.27 -13.63 -8.62
C LEU A 98 -11.88 -12.59 -9.71
N SER A 99 -12.84 -11.87 -10.26
CA SER A 99 -12.66 -10.80 -11.24
C SER A 99 -12.58 -9.39 -10.62
N THR A 100 -12.75 -9.27 -9.31
CA THR A 100 -12.79 -7.97 -8.61
C THR A 100 -11.40 -7.65 -8.07
N ARG A 101 -10.89 -6.47 -8.40
CA ARG A 101 -9.65 -5.93 -7.83
C ARG A 101 -9.97 -4.80 -6.87
N SER A 102 -9.42 -4.87 -5.67
CA SER A 102 -9.63 -3.87 -4.63
C SER A 102 -8.30 -3.30 -4.13
N TRP A 103 -8.34 -2.04 -3.70
CA TRP A 103 -7.19 -1.35 -3.13
C TRP A 103 -7.20 -1.52 -1.62
N ASN A 104 -6.19 -2.19 -1.05
CA ASN A 104 -6.11 -2.42 0.40
C ASN A 104 -5.36 -1.28 1.09
N GLY A 105 -4.33 -0.74 0.45
CA GLY A 105 -3.49 0.28 1.05
C GLY A 105 -2.28 0.65 0.23
N MET A 106 -1.39 1.39 0.85
CA MET A 106 -0.15 1.86 0.23
C MET A 106 1.06 1.48 1.08
N LEU A 107 2.11 1.00 0.43
CA LEU A 107 3.38 0.66 1.07
C LEU A 107 4.07 1.91 1.61
N ILE A 108 4.36 1.92 2.91
CA ILE A 108 5.12 3.00 3.56
C ILE A 108 6.59 2.59 3.70
N SER A 109 6.82 1.41 4.29
CA SER A 109 8.15 0.96 4.68
C SER A 109 8.23 -0.56 4.68
N ALA A 110 9.45 -1.10 4.66
CA ALA A 110 9.73 -2.53 4.77
C ALA A 110 10.87 -2.79 5.75
N VAL A 111 10.87 -3.97 6.35
CA VAL A 111 11.99 -4.43 7.17
C VAL A 111 13.20 -4.64 6.23
N PRO A 112 14.36 -4.03 6.48
CA PRO A 112 15.56 -4.26 5.67
C PRO A 112 15.90 -5.75 5.64
N ASP A 113 16.07 -6.30 4.44
CA ASP A 113 16.30 -7.73 4.19
C ASP A 113 15.27 -8.68 4.83
N GLY A 114 14.09 -8.15 5.14
CA GLY A 114 13.04 -8.86 5.86
C GLY A 114 11.91 -9.35 4.98
N ASP A 115 11.08 -10.20 5.60
CA ASP A 115 9.89 -10.80 5.03
C ASP A 115 8.63 -9.96 5.22
N ARG A 116 8.77 -8.73 5.71
CA ARG A 116 7.67 -7.89 6.20
C ARG A 116 7.72 -6.48 5.65
N ALA A 117 6.54 -5.95 5.37
CA ALA A 117 6.36 -4.56 5.03
C ALA A 117 5.10 -3.97 5.65
N TYR A 118 5.09 -2.65 5.84
CA TYR A 118 4.07 -1.90 6.55
C TYR A 118 3.36 -0.94 5.61
N CYS A 119 2.03 -0.92 5.72
CA CYS A 119 1.15 -0.23 4.82
C CYS A 119 0.11 0.58 5.60
N CYS A 120 -0.29 1.74 5.08
CA CYS A 120 -1.51 2.43 5.54
C CYS A 120 -2.71 1.95 4.74
N PHE A 121 -3.91 2.06 5.32
CA PHE A 121 -5.15 1.66 4.66
C PHE A 121 -5.52 2.61 3.51
N ALA A 122 -6.04 2.03 2.43
CA ALA A 122 -6.55 2.80 1.29
C ALA A 122 -7.73 3.69 1.70
N GLN A 123 -8.56 3.20 2.62
CA GLN A 123 -9.65 3.95 3.22
C GLN A 123 -9.16 5.28 3.81
N ASP A 124 -8.16 5.23 4.70
CA ASP A 124 -7.64 6.43 5.38
C ASP A 124 -7.06 7.45 4.38
N ILE A 125 -6.35 6.96 3.35
CA ILE A 125 -5.81 7.83 2.28
C ILE A 125 -6.95 8.54 1.56
N LEU A 126 -7.99 7.80 1.15
CA LEU A 126 -9.09 8.35 0.38
C LEU A 126 -9.95 9.30 1.21
N GLU A 127 -10.20 9.01 2.49
CA GLU A 127 -10.93 9.90 3.39
C GLU A 127 -10.23 11.26 3.51
N VAL A 128 -8.90 11.27 3.65
CA VAL A 128 -8.11 12.52 3.69
C VAL A 128 -8.14 13.25 2.34
N CYS A 129 -8.00 12.50 1.23
CA CYS A 129 -7.93 13.09 -0.10
C CYS A 129 -9.28 13.54 -0.66
N GLN A 130 -10.41 13.04 -0.15
CA GLN A 130 -11.75 13.51 -0.55
C GLN A 130 -11.93 15.02 -0.34
N GLY A 131 -11.23 15.63 0.63
CA GLY A 131 -11.22 17.08 0.81
C GLY A 131 -10.32 17.85 -0.17
N TRP A 132 -9.54 17.16 -1.00
CA TRP A 132 -8.50 17.74 -1.86
C TRP A 132 -8.81 17.61 -3.35
N PHE A 133 -9.74 16.73 -3.74
CA PHE A 133 -10.16 16.64 -5.12
C PHE A 133 -11.27 17.66 -5.43
N PRO A 134 -11.18 18.41 -6.54
CA PRO A 134 -12.27 19.25 -6.99
C PRO A 134 -13.53 18.39 -7.24
N GLU A 135 -14.70 18.99 -7.05
CA GLU A 135 -16.00 18.34 -7.31
C GLU A 135 -15.96 17.59 -8.65
N GLY A 136 -16.11 16.25 -8.62
CA GLY A 136 -16.15 15.41 -9.82
C GLY A 136 -15.31 14.14 -9.79
N VAL A 137 -14.35 14.00 -8.86
CA VAL A 137 -13.64 12.71 -8.65
C VAL A 137 -14.30 11.94 -7.51
N SER A 138 -15.34 11.16 -7.82
CA SER A 138 -15.96 10.28 -6.83
C SER A 138 -15.25 8.93 -6.81
N PHE A 139 -14.63 8.58 -5.68
CA PHE A 139 -14.29 7.19 -5.37
C PHE A 139 -15.55 6.57 -4.78
N ILE A 140 -16.34 5.91 -5.62
CA ILE A 140 -17.58 5.27 -5.18
C ILE A 140 -17.18 4.04 -4.33
N PRO A 141 -17.69 3.93 -3.08
CA PRO A 141 -17.51 2.75 -2.23
C PRO A 141 -18.22 1.50 -2.79
#